data_AF-A0A8D5U6S9-F1
#
_entry.id   AF-A0A8D5U6S9-F1
#
_cell.length_a   1.000
_cell.length_b   1.000
_cell.length_c   1.000
_cell.angle_alpha   90.00
_cell.angle_beta   90.00
_cell.angle_gamma   90.00
#
_symmetry.space_group_name_H-M   'P 1'
#
loop_
_entity.id
_entity.type
_entity.pdbx_description
1 polymer ?
#
loop_
_entity_poly.entity_id
_entity_poly.type
_entity_poly.pdbx_seq_one_letter_code
_entity_poly.pdbx_strand_id
1 'polypeptide(L)'
;MSKKRKSIFVKFISDSLTFLDAALSIYDKLQSGKEPFFSDVRSLEYQKIFNLARSFETLSKAYLSAYGGLITYPALLVAKARKGSQDTSRYEQKVINSLETLVKQSLDEKKIKENLRHDPVGKSQIPALLRATAKFLKQLGEREIAKLYEQVADYLEQGNRTYMQLLEIRKRILSVIQLKKAHEQLLDIIEKCLQSGSEDEICKNLPSDAEKIFGVYKEKPYLVDQILTMLDLGIQEMFDAMVYTAYLAKAASIADYSAGRDENDEKYLEEVRDHQKEIIEFIMKYAQINKEFVKSDELDEFMREIEDNARHHFSRES
;
A
#
# COMPACT_ATOMS: atom_id res chain seq x y z
N MET A 1 -14.93 -26.28 22.09
CA MET A 1 -13.80 -25.70 21.34
C MET A 1 -13.80 -24.20 21.56
N SER A 2 -12.79 -23.62 22.19
CA SER A 2 -12.67 -22.15 22.28
C SER A 2 -12.48 -21.59 20.87
N LYS A 3 -13.30 -20.62 20.44
CA LYS A 3 -13.07 -19.91 19.18
C LYS A 3 -11.66 -19.32 19.22
N LYS A 4 -10.75 -19.79 18.35
CA LYS A 4 -9.42 -19.19 18.19
C LYS A 4 -9.63 -17.71 17.83
N ARG A 5 -8.88 -16.81 18.49
CA ARG A 5 -8.89 -15.36 18.19
C ARG A 5 -8.34 -15.18 16.78
N LYS A 6 -9.04 -14.46 15.90
CA LYS A 6 -8.51 -14.08 14.57
C LYS A 6 -7.38 -13.05 14.67
N SER A 7 -6.43 -13.08 13.73
CA SER A 7 -5.38 -12.06 13.54
C SER A 7 -5.98 -10.66 13.36
N ILE A 8 -5.20 -9.62 13.67
CA ILE A 8 -5.61 -8.23 13.40
C ILE A 8 -5.87 -8.05 11.89
N PHE A 9 -5.00 -8.62 11.06
CA PHE A 9 -5.13 -8.58 9.60
C PHE A 9 -6.49 -9.12 9.12
N VAL A 10 -6.81 -10.37 9.44
CA VAL A 10 -8.04 -11.02 8.95
C VAL A 10 -9.29 -10.33 9.47
N LYS A 11 -9.28 -9.79 10.70
CA LYS A 11 -10.39 -8.99 11.23
C LYS A 11 -10.67 -7.77 10.35
N PHE A 12 -9.65 -6.99 10.02
CA PHE A 12 -9.83 -5.78 9.22
C PHE A 12 -10.19 -6.07 7.75
N ILE A 13 -9.68 -7.16 7.18
CA ILE A 13 -10.15 -7.61 5.86
C ILE A 13 -11.64 -7.99 5.91
N SER A 14 -12.07 -8.72 6.94
CA SER A 14 -13.47 -9.09 7.10
C SER A 14 -14.39 -7.88 7.25
N ASP A 15 -13.97 -6.87 8.02
CA ASP A 15 -14.69 -5.60 8.15
C ASP A 15 -14.79 -4.89 6.80
N SER A 16 -13.70 -4.84 6.03
CA SER A 16 -13.64 -4.22 4.71
C SER A 16 -14.62 -4.84 3.72
N LEU A 17 -14.67 -6.17 3.67
CA LEU A 17 -15.60 -6.91 2.82
C LEU A 17 -17.06 -6.66 3.23
N THR A 18 -17.35 -6.59 4.52
CA THR A 18 -18.70 -6.29 5.04
C THR A 18 -19.18 -4.91 4.59
N PHE A 19 -18.33 -3.89 4.72
CA PHE A 19 -18.64 -2.54 4.24
C PHE A 19 -18.79 -2.48 2.71
N LEU A 20 -17.96 -3.23 1.97
CA LEU A 20 -18.07 -3.28 0.52
C LEU A 20 -19.38 -3.93 0.07
N ASP A 21 -19.76 -5.08 0.64
CA ASP A 21 -21.00 -5.76 0.28
C ASP A 21 -22.22 -4.87 0.58
N ALA A 22 -22.18 -4.08 1.67
CA ALA A 22 -23.21 -3.07 1.97
C ALA A 22 -23.25 -1.95 0.92
N ALA A 23 -22.10 -1.41 0.52
CA ALA A 23 -22.02 -0.38 -0.53
C ALA A 23 -22.56 -0.89 -1.87
N LEU A 24 -22.18 -2.10 -2.28
CA LEU A 24 -22.63 -2.74 -3.52
C LEU A 24 -24.15 -2.97 -3.50
N SER A 25 -24.70 -3.44 -2.38
CA SER A 25 -26.15 -3.61 -2.24
C SER A 25 -26.91 -2.29 -2.43
N ILE A 26 -26.38 -1.18 -1.94
CA ILE A 26 -26.98 0.14 -2.14
C ILE A 26 -26.80 0.61 -3.59
N TYR A 27 -25.61 0.42 -4.16
CA TYR A 27 -25.31 0.76 -5.55
C TYR A 27 -26.26 0.05 -6.53
N ASP A 28 -26.45 -1.27 -6.37
CA ASP A 28 -27.36 -2.06 -7.21
C ASP A 28 -28.82 -1.59 -7.10
N LYS A 29 -29.27 -1.24 -5.89
CA LYS A 29 -30.62 -0.67 -5.68
C LYS A 29 -30.79 0.64 -6.44
N LEU A 30 -29.82 1.55 -6.33
CA LEU A 30 -29.83 2.85 -7.01
C LEU A 30 -29.81 2.69 -8.54
N GLN A 31 -29.03 1.74 -9.06
CA GLN A 31 -28.97 1.43 -10.51
C GLN A 31 -30.26 0.79 -11.03
N SER A 32 -30.94 -0.02 -10.21
CA SER A 32 -32.14 -0.76 -10.63
C SER A 32 -33.38 0.11 -10.85
N GLY A 33 -33.36 1.39 -10.45
CA GLY A 33 -34.50 2.31 -10.56
C GLY A 33 -35.74 1.90 -9.75
N LYS A 34 -35.66 0.81 -8.98
CA LYS A 34 -36.72 0.40 -8.05
C LYS A 34 -36.64 1.32 -6.85
N GLU A 35 -37.39 2.42 -6.89
CA GLU A 35 -37.49 3.36 -5.79
C GLU A 35 -37.75 2.60 -4.48
N PRO A 36 -36.90 2.76 -3.47
CA PRO A 36 -37.28 2.35 -2.13
C PRO A 36 -38.47 3.21 -1.74
N PHE A 37 -39.60 2.57 -1.44
CA PHE A 37 -40.89 3.20 -1.10
C PHE A 37 -40.81 4.31 -0.02
N PHE A 38 -39.68 4.48 0.70
CA PHE A 38 -39.53 5.40 1.84
C PHE A 38 -38.12 6.00 2.08
N SER A 39 -37.13 5.95 1.18
CA SER A 39 -35.81 6.56 1.47
C SER A 39 -35.36 7.58 0.44
N ASP A 40 -35.00 8.78 0.91
CA ASP A 40 -34.34 9.84 0.14
C ASP A 40 -33.13 9.28 -0.61
N VAL A 41 -33.15 9.37 -1.95
CA VAL A 41 -32.08 8.91 -2.85
C VAL A 41 -30.73 9.51 -2.42
N ARG A 42 -30.73 10.77 -1.98
CA ARG A 42 -29.53 11.46 -1.50
C ARG A 42 -28.97 10.82 -0.23
N SER A 43 -29.85 10.37 0.68
CA SER A 43 -29.44 9.63 1.88
C SER A 43 -28.82 8.28 1.53
N LEU A 44 -29.36 7.56 0.54
CA LEU A 44 -28.77 6.29 0.07
C LEU A 44 -27.42 6.50 -0.59
N GLU A 45 -27.28 7.55 -1.40
CA GLU A 45 -26.02 7.97 -2.01
C GLU A 45 -24.93 8.18 -0.95
N TYR A 46 -25.23 8.94 0.11
CA TYR A 46 -24.27 9.16 1.21
C TYR A 46 -23.97 7.91 2.00
N GLN A 47 -24.96 7.04 2.27
CA GLN A 47 -24.71 5.77 2.94
C GLN A 47 -23.79 4.86 2.11
N LYS A 48 -23.95 4.83 0.78
CA LYS A 48 -23.05 4.09 -0.10
C LYS A 48 -21.63 4.66 -0.05
N ILE A 49 -21.47 5.98 -0.18
CA ILE A 49 -20.17 6.65 -0.12
C ILE A 49 -19.48 6.39 1.23
N PHE A 50 -20.24 6.46 2.33
CA PHE A 50 -19.76 6.11 3.66
C PHE A 50 -19.24 4.67 3.70
N ASN A 51 -20.03 3.70 3.25
CA ASN A 51 -19.65 2.29 3.26
C ASN A 51 -18.42 2.03 2.37
N LEU A 52 -18.32 2.67 1.19
CA LEU A 52 -17.12 2.60 0.35
C LEU A 52 -15.89 3.12 1.11
N ALA A 53 -15.98 4.32 1.67
CA ALA A 53 -14.87 4.92 2.42
C ALA A 53 -14.44 4.06 3.61
N ARG A 54 -15.40 3.47 4.33
CA ARG A 54 -15.13 2.54 5.44
C ARG A 54 -14.49 1.24 4.97
N SER A 55 -14.85 0.75 3.79
CA SER A 55 -14.22 -0.42 3.18
C SER A 55 -12.75 -0.16 2.86
N PHE A 56 -12.42 0.98 2.26
CA PHE A 56 -11.03 1.40 2.02
C PHE A 56 -10.25 1.62 3.31
N GLU A 57 -10.85 2.31 4.29
CA GLU A 57 -10.23 2.55 5.59
C GLU A 57 -9.82 1.24 6.26
N THR A 58 -10.74 0.27 6.33
CA THR A 58 -10.49 -1.03 6.96
C THR A 58 -9.53 -1.90 6.14
N LEU A 59 -9.59 -1.84 4.81
CA LEU A 59 -8.59 -2.49 3.95
C LEU A 59 -7.18 -1.98 4.22
N SER A 60 -7.00 -0.66 4.31
CA SER A 60 -5.69 -0.08 4.61
C SER A 60 -5.22 -0.38 6.03
N LYS A 61 -6.13 -0.52 7.00
CA LYS A 61 -5.77 -0.99 8.35
C LYS A 61 -5.27 -2.43 8.32
N ALA A 62 -5.89 -3.29 7.51
CA ALA A 62 -5.40 -4.64 7.29
C ALA A 62 -4.01 -4.60 6.66
N TYR A 63 -3.82 -3.86 5.57
CA TYR A 63 -2.52 -3.73 4.93
C TYR A 63 -1.46 -3.12 5.84
N LEU A 64 -1.81 -2.14 6.69
CA LEU A 64 -0.90 -1.63 7.71
C LEU A 64 -0.47 -2.74 8.69
N SER A 65 -1.42 -3.56 9.17
CA SER A 65 -1.12 -4.70 10.05
C SER A 65 -0.26 -5.77 9.36
N ALA A 66 -0.48 -6.05 8.07
CA ALA A 66 0.27 -7.03 7.30
C ALA A 66 1.65 -6.53 6.89
N TYR A 67 1.77 -5.34 6.31
CA TYR A 67 3.04 -4.77 5.87
C TYR A 67 3.95 -4.41 7.05
N GLY A 68 3.39 -3.96 8.17
CA GLY A 68 4.12 -3.79 9.42
C GLY A 68 4.72 -5.10 9.94
N GLY A 69 4.05 -6.25 9.76
CA GLY A 69 4.57 -7.56 10.15
C GLY A 69 5.51 -8.20 9.11
N LEU A 70 5.10 -8.27 7.84
CA LEU A 70 5.73 -9.06 6.78
C LEU A 70 6.93 -8.38 6.11
N ILE A 71 6.83 -7.07 5.81
CA ILE A 71 7.92 -6.33 5.15
C ILE A 71 8.94 -5.85 6.17
N THR A 72 8.48 -5.47 7.36
CA THR A 72 9.32 -4.75 8.30
C THR A 72 10.15 -5.67 9.17
N TYR A 73 9.68 -6.87 9.48
CA TYR A 73 10.42 -7.83 10.30
C TYR A 73 11.74 -8.30 9.66
N PRO A 74 11.78 -8.67 8.36
CA PRO A 74 13.06 -8.93 7.67
C PRO A 74 13.97 -7.69 7.61
N ALA A 75 13.41 -6.50 7.37
CA ALA A 75 14.18 -5.26 7.33
C ALA A 75 14.83 -4.93 8.70
N LEU A 76 14.12 -5.16 9.80
CA LEU A 76 14.63 -4.99 11.17
C LEU A 76 15.68 -6.04 11.54
N LEU A 77 15.51 -7.30 11.11
CA LEU A 77 16.53 -8.33 11.28
C LEU A 77 17.83 -7.98 10.55
N VAL A 78 17.73 -7.51 9.29
CA VAL A 78 18.88 -7.03 8.52
C VAL A 78 19.52 -5.79 9.18
N ALA A 79 18.71 -4.84 9.67
CA ALA A 79 19.21 -3.67 10.38
C ALA A 79 19.95 -4.03 11.69
N LYS A 80 19.42 -4.99 12.46
CA LYS A 80 20.04 -5.48 13.71
C LYS A 80 21.31 -6.27 13.43
N ALA A 81 21.34 -7.06 12.36
CA ALA A 81 22.55 -7.73 11.88
C ALA A 81 23.64 -6.75 11.41
N ARG A 82 23.25 -5.62 10.79
CA ARG A 82 24.17 -4.54 10.37
C ARG A 82 24.66 -3.67 11.53
N LYS A 83 23.83 -3.43 12.56
CA LYS A 83 24.27 -2.78 13.81
C LYS A 83 25.43 -3.52 14.50
N GLY A 84 25.56 -4.83 14.26
CA GLY A 84 26.68 -5.63 14.75
C GLY A 84 27.97 -5.51 13.93
N SER A 85 27.97 -4.84 12.77
CA SER A 85 29.11 -4.88 11.84
C SER A 85 29.51 -3.57 11.15
N GLN A 86 28.67 -2.51 11.08
CA GLN A 86 29.07 -1.21 10.49
C GLN A 86 28.27 -0.01 11.03
N ASP A 87 28.92 1.17 11.09
CA ASP A 87 28.29 2.47 11.37
C ASP A 87 27.16 2.73 10.34
N THR A 88 25.91 2.59 10.80
CA THR A 88 24.73 2.78 9.96
C THR A 88 24.55 4.28 9.70
N SER A 89 24.35 4.69 8.45
CA SER A 89 24.25 6.12 8.12
C SER A 89 23.04 6.76 8.83
N ARG A 90 23.12 8.07 9.11
CA ARG A 90 22.03 8.82 9.77
C ARG A 90 20.67 8.68 9.04
N TYR A 91 20.68 8.46 7.72
CA TYR A 91 19.47 8.32 6.91
C TYR A 91 18.88 6.93 7.00
N GLU A 92 19.71 5.88 6.93
CA GLU A 92 19.27 4.50 7.19
C GLU A 92 18.69 4.38 8.59
N GLN A 93 19.31 5.00 9.60
CA GLN A 93 18.77 5.00 10.96
C GLN A 93 17.39 5.68 11.05
N LYS A 94 17.13 6.73 10.26
CA LYS A 94 15.80 7.37 10.19
C LYS A 94 14.75 6.48 9.52
N VAL A 95 15.13 5.74 8.48
CA VAL A 95 14.27 4.74 7.85
C VAL A 95 13.94 3.64 8.87
N ILE A 96 14.97 3.10 9.55
CA ILE A 96 14.81 2.07 10.59
C ILE A 96 13.88 2.56 11.72
N ASN A 97 14.10 3.75 12.27
CA ASN A 97 13.26 4.27 13.36
C ASN A 97 11.79 4.48 12.92
N SER A 98 11.58 4.92 11.66
CA SER A 98 10.23 5.07 11.11
C SER A 98 9.56 3.72 10.91
N LEU A 99 10.32 2.73 10.44
CA LEU A 99 9.87 1.35 10.32
C LEU A 99 9.51 0.75 11.68
N GLU A 100 10.36 0.85 12.70
CA GLU A 100 10.09 0.38 14.07
C GLU A 100 8.80 0.97 14.64
N THR A 101 8.60 2.29 14.43
CA THR A 101 7.39 2.98 14.88
C THR A 101 6.15 2.48 14.13
N LEU A 102 6.27 2.24 12.82
CA LEU A 102 5.20 1.69 12.00
C LEU A 102 4.81 0.27 12.46
N VAL A 103 5.77 -0.58 12.81
CA VAL A 103 5.47 -1.92 13.35
C VAL A 103 4.77 -1.83 14.71
N LYS A 104 5.24 -0.97 15.60
CA LYS A 104 4.56 -0.74 16.89
C LYS A 104 3.13 -0.26 16.69
N GLN A 105 2.87 0.58 15.69
CA GLN A 105 1.51 0.99 15.31
C GLN A 105 0.70 -0.17 14.74
N SER A 106 1.30 -1.04 13.92
CA SER A 106 0.62 -2.13 13.22
C SER A 106 0.18 -3.28 14.14
N LEU A 107 0.80 -3.40 15.32
CA LEU A 107 0.50 -4.44 16.31
C LEU A 107 -0.51 -4.00 17.38
N ASP A 108 -0.80 -2.70 17.48
CA ASP A 108 -1.72 -2.12 18.46
C ASP A 108 -3.11 -1.91 17.84
N GLU A 109 -3.97 -2.93 17.94
CA GLU A 109 -5.34 -2.91 17.43
C GLU A 109 -6.14 -1.69 17.93
N LYS A 110 -5.90 -1.25 19.18
CA LYS A 110 -6.60 -0.10 19.77
C LYS A 110 -6.13 1.19 19.12
N LYS A 111 -4.81 1.38 18.99
CA LYS A 111 -4.24 2.55 18.32
C LYS A 111 -4.64 2.64 16.85
N ILE A 112 -4.73 1.52 16.14
CA ILE A 112 -5.22 1.48 14.76
C ILE A 112 -6.70 1.90 14.69
N LYS A 113 -7.52 1.47 15.64
CA LYS A 113 -8.95 1.80 15.66
C LYS A 113 -9.21 3.25 16.05
N GLU A 114 -8.48 3.78 17.02
CA GLU A 114 -8.73 5.09 17.63
C GLU A 114 -7.91 6.20 16.97
N ASN A 115 -6.59 6.07 16.93
CA ASN A 115 -5.69 7.15 16.48
C ASN A 115 -5.62 7.25 14.95
N LEU A 116 -5.79 6.11 14.27
CA LEU A 116 -5.77 5.99 12.81
C LEU A 116 -7.18 5.89 12.21
N ARG A 117 -8.21 6.32 12.96
CA ARG A 117 -9.59 6.35 12.49
C ARG A 117 -9.72 7.30 11.29
N HIS A 118 -10.48 6.86 10.29
CA HIS A 118 -10.78 7.56 9.03
C HIS A 118 -9.61 7.76 8.07
N ASP A 119 -8.40 8.04 8.57
CA ASP A 119 -7.20 8.25 7.72
C ASP A 119 -6.01 7.41 8.20
N PRO A 120 -6.05 6.08 8.01
CA PRO A 120 -5.01 5.18 8.52
C PRO A 120 -3.68 5.31 7.77
N VAL A 121 -3.69 5.86 6.56
CA VAL A 121 -2.47 6.05 5.79
C VAL A 121 -1.83 7.40 6.14
N GLY A 122 -2.59 8.49 6.09
CA GLY A 122 -2.09 9.84 6.34
C GLY A 122 -1.70 10.12 7.79
N LYS A 123 -2.37 9.50 8.77
CA LYS A 123 -2.07 9.69 10.21
C LYS A 123 -1.05 8.69 10.78
N SER A 124 -0.61 7.72 9.99
CA SER A 124 0.39 6.72 10.41
C SER A 124 1.82 7.23 10.21
N GLN A 125 2.81 6.37 10.48
CA GLN A 125 4.20 6.66 10.16
C GLN A 125 4.54 6.50 8.66
N ILE A 126 3.59 6.10 7.80
CA ILE A 126 3.83 5.91 6.36
C ILE A 126 4.40 7.17 5.67
N PRO A 127 3.82 8.38 5.82
CA PRO A 127 4.36 9.56 5.15
C PRO A 127 5.80 9.89 5.58
N ALA A 128 6.08 9.77 6.87
CA ALA A 128 7.42 9.97 7.42
C ALA A 128 8.43 8.92 6.91
N LEU A 129 8.00 7.66 6.78
CA LEU A 129 8.79 6.59 6.17
C LEU A 129 9.10 6.92 4.69
N LEU A 130 8.10 7.31 3.90
CA LEU A 130 8.28 7.68 2.50
C LEU A 130 9.27 8.84 2.35
N ARG A 131 9.18 9.87 3.20
CA ARG A 131 10.14 10.99 3.23
C ARG A 131 11.55 10.56 3.61
N ALA A 132 11.68 9.65 4.59
CA ALA A 132 12.98 9.12 4.99
C ALA A 132 13.62 8.32 3.85
N THR A 133 12.83 7.45 3.19
CA THR A 133 13.25 6.67 2.03
C THR A 133 13.61 7.56 0.85
N ALA A 134 12.83 8.61 0.57
CA ALA A 134 13.16 9.56 -0.49
C ALA A 134 14.51 10.25 -0.28
N LYS A 135 14.84 10.64 0.96
CA LYS A 135 16.14 11.22 1.29
C LYS A 135 17.27 10.24 1.06
N PHE A 136 17.08 8.97 1.42
CA PHE A 136 18.04 7.91 1.15
C PHE A 136 18.24 7.69 -0.36
N LEU A 137 17.15 7.59 -1.13
CA LEU A 137 17.19 7.46 -2.58
C LEU A 137 17.93 8.62 -3.27
N LYS A 138 17.75 9.86 -2.81
CA LYS A 138 18.51 11.01 -3.32
C LYS A 138 20.03 10.85 -3.17
N GLN A 139 20.49 10.22 -2.09
CA GLN A 139 21.93 9.96 -1.89
C GLN A 139 22.45 8.87 -2.82
N LEU A 140 21.61 7.89 -3.15
CA LEU A 140 21.92 6.86 -4.14
C LEU A 140 21.86 7.37 -5.58
N GLY A 141 21.45 8.63 -5.80
CA GLY A 141 21.29 9.21 -7.13
C GLY A 141 19.91 8.97 -7.76
N GLU A 142 19.01 8.26 -7.07
CA GLU A 142 17.67 7.87 -7.53
C GLU A 142 16.65 9.02 -7.41
N ARG A 143 16.87 10.10 -8.16
CA ARG A 143 16.13 11.36 -8.01
C ARG A 143 14.65 11.25 -8.38
N GLU A 144 14.32 10.51 -9.43
CA GLU A 144 12.93 10.40 -9.93
C GLU A 144 12.05 9.59 -8.98
N ILE A 145 12.57 8.46 -8.45
CA ILE A 145 11.88 7.64 -7.45
C ILE A 145 11.76 8.41 -6.13
N ALA A 146 12.81 9.12 -5.71
CA ALA A 146 12.74 9.96 -4.51
C ALA A 146 11.66 11.04 -4.61
N LYS A 147 11.55 11.71 -5.77
CA LYS A 147 10.52 12.72 -6.01
C LYS A 147 9.11 12.11 -5.96
N LEU A 148 8.92 10.92 -6.53
CA LEU A 148 7.66 10.20 -6.42
C LEU A 148 7.29 9.95 -4.95
N TYR A 149 8.23 9.45 -4.14
CA TYR A 149 7.99 9.17 -2.71
C TYR A 149 7.64 10.44 -1.92
N GLU A 150 8.28 11.57 -2.23
CA GLU A 150 7.93 12.87 -1.64
C GLU A 150 6.52 13.31 -2.03
N GLN A 151 6.16 13.21 -3.31
CA GLN A 151 4.83 13.57 -3.81
C GLN A 151 3.73 12.71 -3.18
N VAL A 152 3.96 11.40 -3.05
CA VAL A 152 3.01 10.52 -2.36
C VAL A 152 2.90 10.93 -0.89
N ALA A 153 4.02 11.16 -0.19
CA ALA A 153 3.98 11.59 1.21
C ALA A 153 3.23 12.92 1.41
N ASP A 154 3.48 13.91 0.55
CA ASP A 154 2.80 15.19 0.57
C ASP A 154 1.29 15.01 0.40
N TYR A 155 0.86 14.21 -0.58
CA TYR A 155 -0.54 13.90 -0.80
C TYR A 155 -1.20 13.19 0.39
N LEU A 156 -0.51 12.22 0.99
CA LEU A 156 -0.98 11.51 2.16
C LEU A 156 -1.11 12.42 3.39
N GLU A 157 -0.39 13.53 3.49
CA GLU A 157 -0.49 14.48 4.61
C GLU A 157 -1.52 15.61 4.37
N GLN A 158 -1.93 15.84 3.12
CA GLN A 158 -2.87 16.90 2.76
C GLN A 158 -4.29 16.63 3.29
N GLY A 159 -4.95 17.64 3.85
CA GLY A 159 -6.33 17.52 4.34
C GLY A 159 -7.41 17.58 3.24
N ASN A 160 -7.14 18.29 2.14
CA ASN A 160 -8.07 18.47 1.02
C ASN A 160 -7.49 17.81 -0.24
N ARG A 161 -7.83 16.53 -0.43
CA ARG A 161 -7.37 15.70 -1.55
C ARG A 161 -8.47 15.61 -2.61
N THR A 162 -8.13 15.77 -3.88
CA THR A 162 -9.07 15.66 -5.00
C THR A 162 -8.83 14.39 -5.81
N TYR A 163 -9.85 13.96 -6.57
CA TYR A 163 -9.70 12.81 -7.45
C TYR A 163 -8.67 13.06 -8.56
N MET A 164 -8.56 14.30 -9.05
CA MET A 164 -7.54 14.67 -10.04
C MET A 164 -6.11 14.46 -9.51
N GLN A 165 -5.83 14.88 -8.27
CA GLN A 165 -4.52 14.68 -7.63
C GLN A 165 -4.21 13.19 -7.47
N LEU A 166 -5.21 12.38 -7.07
CA LEU A 166 -5.09 10.93 -7.04
C LEU A 166 -4.65 10.39 -8.41
N LEU A 167 -5.34 10.78 -9.50
CA LEU A 167 -5.03 10.28 -10.84
C LEU A 167 -3.63 10.71 -11.32
N GLU A 168 -3.19 11.92 -10.99
CA GLU A 168 -1.85 12.40 -11.32
C GLU A 168 -0.77 11.56 -10.64
N ILE A 169 -0.94 11.28 -9.34
CA ILE A 169 0.00 10.46 -8.58
C ILE A 169 0.03 9.03 -9.13
N ARG A 170 -1.12 8.43 -9.43
CA ARG A 170 -1.21 7.09 -10.02
C ARG A 170 -0.49 7.00 -11.37
N LYS A 171 -0.71 7.98 -12.25
CA LYS A 171 0.02 8.07 -13.54
C LYS A 171 1.53 8.19 -13.31
N ARG A 172 1.95 8.97 -12.30
CA ARG A 172 3.35 9.14 -11.97
C ARG A 172 3.99 7.85 -11.46
N ILE A 173 3.30 7.10 -10.59
CA ILE A 173 3.74 5.79 -10.10
C ILE A 173 4.02 4.86 -11.29
N LEU A 174 3.05 4.72 -12.20
CA LEU A 174 3.18 3.91 -13.43
C LEU A 174 4.35 4.32 -14.33
N SER A 175 4.67 5.61 -14.37
CA SER A 175 5.76 6.13 -15.20
C SER A 175 7.15 5.91 -14.60
N VAL A 176 7.25 5.86 -13.27
CA VAL A 176 8.53 5.82 -12.53
C VAL A 176 8.88 4.41 -12.10
N ILE A 177 7.89 3.60 -11.68
CA ILE A 177 8.10 2.22 -11.23
C ILE A 177 7.94 1.30 -12.44
N GLN A 178 9.08 1.02 -13.07
CA GLN A 178 9.18 0.17 -14.28
C GLN A 178 10.35 -0.81 -14.13
N LEU A 179 10.37 -1.60 -13.06
CA LEU A 179 11.47 -2.53 -12.74
C LEU A 179 11.69 -3.53 -13.87
N LYS A 180 10.61 -4.04 -14.49
CA LYS A 180 10.70 -4.90 -15.67
C LYS A 180 11.45 -4.23 -16.81
N LYS A 181 11.06 -3.01 -17.17
CA LYS A 181 11.68 -2.28 -18.28
C LYS A 181 13.15 -1.95 -18.00
N ALA A 182 13.47 -1.56 -16.77
CA ALA A 182 14.84 -1.31 -16.34
C ALA A 182 15.69 -2.61 -16.45
N HIS A 183 15.11 -3.76 -16.11
CA HIS A 183 15.77 -5.05 -16.25
C HIS A 183 15.94 -5.48 -17.71
N GLU A 184 14.93 -5.32 -18.56
CA GLU A 184 15.03 -5.60 -20.00
C GLU A 184 16.17 -4.78 -20.64
N GLN A 185 16.27 -3.50 -20.30
CA GLN A 185 17.37 -2.63 -20.76
C GLN A 185 18.73 -3.09 -20.26
N LEU A 186 18.82 -3.51 -18.99
CA LEU A 186 20.06 -4.03 -18.42
C LEU A 186 20.49 -5.33 -19.11
N LEU A 187 19.57 -6.26 -19.34
CA LEU A 187 19.85 -7.51 -20.05
C LEU A 187 20.33 -7.26 -21.47
N ASP A 188 19.70 -6.35 -22.22
CA ASP A 188 20.14 -5.98 -23.57
C ASP A 188 21.58 -5.42 -23.59
N ILE A 189 21.93 -4.58 -22.62
CA ILE A 189 23.30 -4.06 -22.46
C ILE A 189 24.29 -5.20 -22.20
N ILE A 190 23.94 -6.13 -21.30
CA ILE A 190 24.82 -7.23 -20.92
C ILE A 190 24.97 -8.25 -22.05
N GLU A 191 23.88 -8.58 -22.76
CA GLU A 191 23.95 -9.47 -23.91
C GLU A 191 24.87 -8.91 -25.00
N LYS A 192 24.82 -7.60 -25.26
CA LYS A 192 25.76 -6.91 -26.14
C LYS A 192 27.21 -7.00 -25.64
N CYS A 193 27.44 -6.85 -24.33
CA CYS A 193 28.77 -7.01 -23.73
C CYS A 193 29.33 -8.44 -23.83
N LEU A 194 28.46 -9.46 -23.78
CA LEU A 194 28.87 -10.88 -23.81
C LEU A 194 28.99 -11.44 -25.23
N GLN A 195 28.18 -10.96 -26.18
CA GLN A 195 28.13 -11.50 -27.56
C GLN A 195 29.10 -10.81 -28.53
N SER A 196 29.59 -9.64 -28.18
CA SER A 196 30.59 -8.91 -28.96
C SER A 196 31.71 -8.51 -28.01
N GLY A 197 32.96 -8.65 -28.44
CA GLY A 197 34.13 -8.01 -27.81
C GLY A 197 34.00 -6.49 -27.89
N SER A 198 32.99 -5.97 -27.23
CA SER A 198 32.54 -4.60 -27.26
C SER A 198 33.59 -3.77 -26.55
N GLU A 199 34.13 -2.77 -27.24
CA GLU A 199 35.04 -1.80 -26.63
C GLU A 199 34.32 -0.82 -25.70
N ASP A 200 32.98 -0.92 -25.56
CA ASP A 200 32.21 -0.08 -24.65
C ASP A 200 32.78 -0.16 -23.24
N GLU A 201 32.98 1.01 -22.66
CA GLU A 201 33.57 1.20 -21.35
C GLU A 201 32.77 0.48 -20.24
N ILE A 202 31.47 0.30 -20.46
CA ILE A 202 30.56 -0.46 -19.59
C ILE A 202 30.93 -1.95 -19.57
N CYS A 203 31.26 -2.53 -20.73
CA CYS A 203 31.62 -3.95 -20.85
C CYS A 203 32.99 -4.26 -20.25
N LYS A 204 33.93 -3.31 -20.30
CA LYS A 204 35.26 -3.44 -19.69
C LYS A 204 35.24 -3.42 -18.15
N ASN A 205 34.18 -2.86 -17.57
CA ASN A 205 34.00 -2.70 -16.12
C ASN A 205 33.05 -3.74 -15.51
N LEU A 206 32.56 -4.71 -16.28
CA LEU A 206 31.68 -5.76 -15.75
C LEU A 206 32.47 -6.71 -14.82
N PRO A 207 32.06 -6.88 -13.55
CA PRO A 207 32.71 -7.85 -12.66
C PRO A 207 32.51 -9.30 -13.15
N SER A 208 33.52 -10.16 -12.99
CA SER A 208 33.42 -11.58 -13.37
C SER A 208 32.28 -12.34 -12.69
N ASP A 209 31.89 -11.91 -11.49
CA ASP A 209 30.77 -12.49 -10.73
C ASP A 209 29.42 -12.09 -11.32
N ALA A 210 29.34 -10.88 -11.91
CA ALA A 210 28.16 -10.44 -12.63
C ALA A 210 27.94 -11.31 -13.89
N GLU A 211 28.98 -11.65 -14.65
CA GLU A 211 28.85 -12.55 -15.82
C GLU A 211 28.26 -13.92 -15.45
N LYS A 212 28.69 -14.51 -14.33
CA LYS A 212 28.14 -15.79 -13.83
C LYS A 212 26.67 -15.66 -13.41
N ILE A 213 26.34 -14.60 -12.68
CA ILE A 213 24.97 -14.32 -12.23
C ILE A 213 24.05 -14.09 -13.45
N PHE A 214 24.51 -13.33 -14.44
CA PHE A 214 23.77 -13.09 -15.68
C PHE A 214 23.63 -14.34 -16.54
N GLY A 215 24.64 -15.23 -16.57
CA GLY A 215 24.54 -16.54 -17.20
C GLY A 215 23.37 -17.37 -16.65
N VAL A 216 23.18 -17.38 -15.32
CA VAL A 216 22.06 -18.07 -14.67
C VAL A 216 20.70 -17.44 -15.05
N TYR A 217 20.63 -16.11 -15.12
CA TYR A 217 19.40 -15.42 -15.50
C TYR A 217 19.05 -15.54 -16.99
N LYS A 218 20.07 -15.63 -17.85
CA LYS A 218 19.92 -15.86 -19.31
C LYS A 218 19.28 -17.21 -19.62
N GLU A 219 19.49 -18.22 -18.79
CA GLU A 219 18.88 -19.54 -18.98
C GLU A 219 17.40 -19.59 -18.57
N LYS A 220 16.92 -18.61 -17.77
CA LYS A 220 15.53 -18.58 -17.27
C LYS A 220 14.93 -17.16 -17.31
N PRO A 221 14.93 -16.48 -18.48
CA PRO A 221 14.47 -15.09 -18.59
C PRO A 221 13.00 -14.95 -18.19
N TYR A 222 12.19 -15.99 -18.46
CA TYR A 222 10.77 -16.00 -18.09
C TYR A 222 10.52 -15.91 -16.58
N LEU A 223 11.39 -16.49 -15.74
CA LEU A 223 11.21 -16.44 -14.28
C LEU A 223 11.50 -15.04 -13.75
N VAL A 224 12.55 -14.39 -14.26
CA VAL A 224 12.89 -13.03 -13.85
C VAL A 224 11.84 -12.05 -14.34
N ASP A 225 11.38 -12.21 -15.58
CA ASP A 225 10.29 -11.40 -16.12
C ASP A 225 9.02 -11.51 -15.27
N GLN A 226 8.66 -12.73 -14.88
CA GLN A 226 7.50 -12.97 -14.02
C GLN A 226 7.68 -12.34 -12.63
N ILE A 227 8.84 -12.50 -11.99
CA ILE A 227 9.14 -11.92 -10.68
C ILE A 227 9.06 -10.39 -10.73
N LEU A 228 9.70 -9.76 -11.72
CA LEU A 228 9.71 -8.31 -11.84
C LEU A 228 8.35 -7.74 -12.20
N THR A 229 7.60 -8.43 -13.07
CA THR A 229 6.20 -8.05 -13.36
C THR A 229 5.35 -8.11 -12.10
N MET A 230 5.50 -9.17 -11.29
CA MET A 230 4.79 -9.27 -10.01
C MET A 230 5.19 -8.17 -9.03
N LEU A 231 6.46 -7.79 -8.98
CA LEU A 231 6.94 -6.69 -8.14
C LEU A 231 6.41 -5.33 -8.61
N ASP A 232 6.45 -5.04 -9.91
CA ASP A 232 5.90 -3.81 -10.47
C ASP A 232 4.41 -3.69 -10.16
N LEU A 233 3.63 -4.74 -10.43
CA LEU A 233 2.20 -4.78 -10.11
C LEU A 233 1.95 -4.64 -8.61
N GLY A 234 2.67 -5.39 -7.78
CA GLY A 234 2.49 -5.35 -6.32
C GLY A 234 2.81 -3.99 -5.71
N ILE A 235 3.87 -3.32 -6.18
CA ILE A 235 4.22 -1.98 -5.72
C ILE A 235 3.17 -0.96 -6.19
N GLN A 236 2.72 -1.06 -7.44
CA GLN A 236 1.68 -0.19 -7.97
C GLN A 236 0.37 -0.34 -7.19
N GLU A 237 -0.08 -1.58 -6.97
CA GLU A 237 -1.29 -1.90 -6.20
C GLU A 237 -1.22 -1.37 -4.77
N MET A 238 -0.06 -1.52 -4.12
CA MET A 238 0.18 -0.98 -2.78
C MET A 238 0.01 0.55 -2.76
N PHE A 239 0.66 1.27 -3.68
CA PHE A 239 0.54 2.73 -3.73
C PHE A 239 -0.88 3.18 -4.13
N ASP A 240 -1.50 2.53 -5.11
CA ASP A 240 -2.88 2.80 -5.51
C ASP A 240 -3.82 2.66 -4.31
N ALA A 241 -3.70 1.59 -3.53
CA ALA A 241 -4.52 1.39 -2.33
C ALA A 241 -4.29 2.50 -1.30
N MET A 242 -3.04 2.95 -1.10
CA MET A 242 -2.73 4.05 -0.20
C MET A 242 -3.39 5.37 -0.64
N VAL A 243 -3.28 5.73 -1.92
CA VAL A 243 -3.80 7.02 -2.41
C VAL A 243 -5.33 7.03 -2.49
N TYR A 244 -5.97 5.92 -2.84
CA TYR A 244 -7.44 5.81 -2.79
C TYR A 244 -7.98 5.92 -1.37
N THR A 245 -7.34 5.24 -0.40
CA THR A 245 -7.76 5.37 1.01
C THR A 245 -7.57 6.79 1.52
N ALA A 246 -6.44 7.43 1.21
CA ALA A 246 -6.22 8.81 1.60
C ALA A 246 -7.26 9.76 0.97
N TYR A 247 -7.58 9.57 -0.32
CA TYR A 247 -8.63 10.32 -0.99
C TYR A 247 -9.99 10.18 -0.28
N LEU A 248 -10.38 8.95 0.08
CA LEU A 248 -11.68 8.64 0.69
C LEU A 248 -11.73 8.87 2.21
N ALA A 249 -10.61 9.22 2.84
CA ALA A 249 -10.53 9.35 4.29
C ALA A 249 -11.56 10.35 4.86
N LYS A 250 -11.78 11.47 4.15
CA LYS A 250 -12.74 12.50 4.55
C LYS A 250 -14.18 12.02 4.38
N ALA A 251 -14.49 11.26 3.32
CA ALA A 251 -15.82 10.74 3.02
C ALA A 251 -16.41 9.93 4.18
N ALA A 252 -15.61 9.07 4.85
CA ALA A 252 -16.08 8.30 5.99
C ALA A 252 -16.52 9.16 7.19
N SER A 253 -15.99 10.39 7.32
CA SER A 253 -16.32 11.30 8.42
C SER A 253 -17.50 12.20 8.11
N ILE A 254 -17.57 12.75 6.90
CA ILE A 254 -18.63 13.69 6.52
C ILE A 254 -19.88 12.96 6.04
N ALA A 255 -19.78 11.77 5.43
CA ALA A 255 -20.96 11.05 4.94
C ALA A 255 -21.84 10.52 6.08
N ASP A 256 -21.26 10.31 7.27
CA ASP A 256 -21.94 9.84 8.49
C ASP A 256 -22.85 10.92 9.12
N TYR A 257 -22.54 12.22 8.93
CA TYR A 257 -23.30 13.34 9.50
C TYR A 257 -23.64 14.40 8.45
N SER A 258 -24.92 14.68 8.24
CA SER A 258 -25.37 15.79 7.39
C SER A 258 -25.25 17.16 8.08
N ALA A 259 -25.30 17.18 9.41
CA ALA A 259 -25.16 18.40 10.20
C ALA A 259 -23.70 18.88 10.23
N GLY A 260 -23.48 20.15 9.86
CA GLY A 260 -22.16 20.80 9.92
C GLY A 260 -21.33 20.69 8.64
N ARG A 261 -21.87 20.14 7.54
CA ARG A 261 -21.21 20.13 6.23
C ARG A 261 -21.17 21.52 5.62
N ASP A 262 -20.03 21.88 5.05
CA ASP A 262 -19.88 23.10 4.25
C ASP A 262 -20.02 22.81 2.74
N GLU A 263 -19.92 23.86 1.93
CA GLU A 263 -19.99 23.75 0.46
C GLU A 263 -18.85 22.89 -0.12
N ASN A 264 -17.68 22.87 0.52
CA ASN A 264 -16.54 22.07 0.07
C ASN A 264 -16.76 20.58 0.36
N ASP A 265 -17.40 20.26 1.49
CA ASP A 265 -17.80 18.89 1.83
C ASP A 265 -18.80 18.34 0.82
N GLU A 266 -19.81 19.14 0.44
CA GLU A 266 -20.79 18.74 -0.58
C GLU A 266 -20.15 18.57 -1.97
N LYS A 267 -19.26 19.49 -2.39
CA LYS A 267 -18.50 19.36 -3.65
C LYS A 267 -17.64 18.10 -3.68
N TYR A 268 -16.98 17.78 -2.58
CA TYR A 268 -16.16 16.58 -2.48
C TYR A 268 -17.01 15.29 -2.51
N LEU A 269 -18.16 15.26 -1.83
CA LEU A 269 -19.07 14.11 -1.91
C LEU A 269 -19.64 13.93 -3.33
N GLU A 270 -19.90 15.03 -4.04
CA GLU A 270 -20.28 15.01 -5.45
C GLU A 270 -19.14 14.47 -6.33
N GLU A 271 -17.90 14.91 -6.15
CA GLU A 271 -16.74 14.35 -6.86
C GLU A 271 -16.60 12.83 -6.62
N VAL A 272 -16.76 12.37 -5.37
CA VAL A 272 -16.73 10.94 -5.04
C VAL A 272 -17.88 10.18 -5.72
N ARG A 273 -19.08 10.77 -5.77
CA ARG A 273 -20.23 10.17 -6.47
C ARG A 273 -19.97 10.05 -7.97
N ASP A 274 -19.41 11.08 -8.58
CA ASP A 274 -19.18 11.12 -10.03
C ASP A 274 -18.12 10.09 -10.46
N HIS A 275 -17.20 9.71 -9.57
CA HIS A 275 -16.15 8.72 -9.80
C HIS A 275 -16.35 7.38 -9.07
N GLN A 276 -17.55 7.13 -8.55
CA GLN A 276 -17.85 5.96 -7.73
C GLN A 276 -17.64 4.63 -8.47
N LYS A 277 -17.86 4.61 -9.79
CA LYS A 277 -17.78 3.39 -10.59
C LYS A 277 -16.33 2.91 -10.64
N GLU A 278 -15.41 3.81 -10.93
CA GLU A 278 -13.97 3.54 -10.95
C GLU A 278 -13.45 3.13 -9.58
N ILE A 279 -13.96 3.76 -8.51
CA ILE A 279 -13.63 3.43 -7.12
C ILE A 279 -14.08 2.01 -6.77
N ILE A 280 -15.31 1.64 -7.13
CA ILE A 280 -15.87 0.30 -6.92
C ILE A 280 -15.09 -0.75 -7.71
N GLU A 281 -14.85 -0.50 -9.01
CA GLU A 281 -14.07 -1.41 -9.86
C GLU A 281 -12.66 -1.64 -9.32
N PHE A 282 -12.04 -0.61 -8.76
CA PHE A 282 -10.73 -0.73 -8.13
C PHE A 282 -10.75 -1.64 -6.90
N ILE A 283 -11.63 -1.37 -5.93
CA ILE A 283 -11.66 -2.18 -4.68
C ILE A 283 -12.12 -3.62 -4.91
N MET A 284 -12.97 -3.84 -5.92
CA MET A 284 -13.45 -5.18 -6.28
C MET A 284 -12.32 -6.14 -6.66
N LYS A 285 -11.22 -5.64 -7.25
CA LYS A 285 -10.03 -6.46 -7.56
C LYS A 285 -9.43 -7.09 -6.29
N TYR A 286 -9.28 -6.28 -5.24
CA TYR A 286 -8.77 -6.74 -3.95
C TYR A 286 -9.79 -7.58 -3.20
N ALA A 287 -11.07 -7.23 -3.27
CA ALA A 287 -12.13 -7.93 -2.56
C ALA A 287 -12.22 -9.42 -2.96
N GLN A 288 -12.02 -9.74 -4.24
CA GLN A 288 -12.01 -11.12 -4.73
C GLN A 288 -10.90 -11.94 -4.09
N ILE A 289 -9.67 -11.41 -4.08
CA ILE A 289 -8.50 -12.05 -3.46
C ILE A 289 -8.71 -12.18 -1.95
N ASN A 290 -9.17 -11.11 -1.32
CA ASN A 290 -9.38 -11.03 0.12
C ASN A 290 -10.49 -11.96 0.63
N LYS A 291 -11.53 -12.24 -0.17
CA LYS A 291 -12.58 -13.22 0.14
C LYS A 291 -12.01 -14.62 0.30
N GLU A 292 -10.93 -14.96 -0.40
CA GLU A 292 -10.22 -16.23 -0.22
C GLU A 292 -9.29 -16.19 0.99
N PHE A 293 -8.59 -15.09 1.22
CA PHE A 293 -7.71 -14.94 2.39
C PHE A 293 -8.45 -15.08 3.72
N VAL A 294 -9.66 -14.50 3.86
CA VAL A 294 -10.42 -14.58 5.13
C VAL A 294 -10.96 -15.98 5.46
N LYS A 295 -10.98 -16.89 4.47
CA LYS A 295 -11.39 -18.29 4.63
C LYS A 295 -10.21 -19.20 4.97
N SER A 296 -8.98 -18.75 4.78
CA SER A 296 -7.77 -19.54 5.02
C SER A 296 -7.39 -19.53 6.50
N ASP A 297 -7.69 -20.63 7.20
CA ASP A 297 -7.26 -20.81 8.59
C ASP A 297 -5.73 -20.87 8.72
N GLU A 298 -5.03 -21.40 7.72
CA GLU A 298 -3.56 -21.47 7.66
C GLU A 298 -2.95 -20.06 7.59
N LEU A 299 -3.48 -19.20 6.73
CA LEU A 299 -3.03 -17.82 6.63
C LEU A 299 -3.31 -17.05 7.93
N ASP A 300 -4.49 -17.23 8.53
CA ASP A 300 -4.81 -16.58 9.81
C ASP A 300 -3.87 -17.05 10.93
N GLU A 301 -3.50 -18.34 10.96
CA GLU A 301 -2.54 -18.88 11.91
C GLU A 301 -1.13 -18.31 11.71
N PHE A 302 -0.66 -18.29 10.47
CA PHE A 302 0.63 -17.68 10.11
C PHE A 302 0.70 -16.19 10.48
N MET A 303 -0.35 -15.43 10.15
CA MET A 303 -0.41 -14.00 10.48
C MET A 303 -0.41 -13.77 12.00
N ARG A 304 -1.10 -14.60 12.78
CA ARG A 304 -1.04 -14.54 14.25
C ARG A 304 0.34 -14.82 14.78
N GLU A 305 1.01 -15.84 14.25
CA GLU A 305 2.37 -16.19 14.68
C GLU A 305 3.33 -15.01 14.44
N ILE A 306 3.23 -14.34 13.29
CA ILE A 306 4.00 -13.13 13.01
C ILE A 306 3.66 -12.01 14.00
N GLU A 307 2.36 -11.74 14.22
CA GLU A 307 1.92 -10.70 15.16
C GLU A 307 2.43 -10.96 16.58
N ASP A 308 2.36 -12.20 17.06
CA ASP A 308 2.80 -12.59 18.40
C ASP A 308 4.32 -12.53 18.56
N ASN A 309 5.07 -13.04 17.56
CA ASN A 309 6.52 -12.96 17.54
C ASN A 309 7.01 -11.50 17.53
N ALA A 310 6.38 -10.64 16.72
CA ALA A 310 6.73 -9.24 16.66
C ALA A 310 6.40 -8.51 17.98
N ARG A 311 5.26 -8.77 18.61
CA ARG A 311 4.94 -8.21 19.95
C ARG A 311 5.98 -8.60 20.99
N HIS A 312 6.40 -9.87 20.99
CA HIS A 312 7.41 -10.38 21.92
C HIS A 312 8.78 -9.75 21.71
N HIS A 313 9.13 -9.40 20.46
CA HIS A 313 10.35 -8.68 20.15
C HIS A 313 10.34 -7.28 20.78
N PHE A 314 9.27 -6.51 20.56
CA PHE A 314 9.19 -5.12 21.01
C PHE A 314 8.92 -4.96 22.52
N SER A 315 8.34 -5.97 23.19
CA SER A 315 8.18 -5.95 24.65
C SER A 315 9.49 -6.14 25.41
N ARG A 316 10.52 -6.74 24.78
CA ARG A 316 11.85 -6.95 25.36
C ARG A 316 12.78 -5.74 25.25
N GLU A 317 12.43 -4.75 24.44
CA GLU A 317 13.21 -3.52 24.20
C GLU A 317 12.64 -2.29 24.94
N SER A 318 11.66 -2.48 25.83
CA SER A 318 11.02 -1.43 26.65
C SER A 318 11.51 -1.46 28.09
#